data_AF-A0A1G2U778-F1
#
_entry.id   AF-A0A1G2U778-F1
#
_cell.length_a   1.000
_cell.length_b   1.000
_cell.length_c   1.000
_cell.angle_alpha   90.00
_cell.angle_beta   90.00
_cell.angle_gamma   90.00
#
_symmetry.space_group_name_H-M   'P 1'
#
loop_
_entity.id
_entity.type
_entity.pdbx_description
1 polymer ?
#
loop_
_entity_poly.entity_id
_entity_poly.type
_entity_poly.pdbx_seq_one_letter_code
_entity_poly.pdbx_strand_id
1 'polypeptide(L)'
;MSAVETIALILIIVSAIKIIFLLVKPGAWFNTVGKLWMKPGVATVVALVLGGLVLKYLLVELTIVQIVAVCAFYSMFFWIALAPYKNDWYNMVTRELSSGNIWKKNWLSTLLWIAIMVWVLKKLFA
;
A
#
# COMPACT_ATOMS: atom_id res chain seq x y z
N MET A 1 -18.82 2.77 -16.65
CA MET A 1 -18.28 2.69 -15.28
C MET A 1 -17.28 3.82 -15.11
N SER A 2 -17.35 4.54 -14.00
CA SER A 2 -16.39 5.57 -13.63
C SER A 2 -15.00 4.97 -13.38
N ALA A 3 -13.97 5.81 -13.34
CA ALA A 3 -12.61 5.37 -13.01
C ALA A 3 -12.57 4.78 -11.60
N VAL A 4 -13.27 5.39 -10.64
CA VAL A 4 -13.40 4.90 -9.27
C VAL A 4 -14.12 3.56 -9.22
N GLU A 5 -15.24 3.42 -9.92
CA GLU A 5 -16.00 2.15 -9.98
C GLU A 5 -15.16 1.02 -10.58
N THR A 6 -14.37 1.32 -11.61
CA THR A 6 -13.50 0.35 -12.28
C THR A 6 -12.40 -0.13 -11.33
N ILE A 7 -11.73 0.78 -10.64
CA ILE A 7 -10.69 0.45 -9.66
C ILE A 7 -11.29 -0.36 -8.50
N ALA A 8 -12.46 0.03 -8.01
CA ALA A 8 -13.17 -0.69 -6.95
C ALA A 8 -13.54 -2.11 -7.38
N LEU A 9 -14.09 -2.29 -8.59
CA LEU A 9 -14.43 -3.60 -9.12
C LEU A 9 -13.19 -4.51 -9.24
N ILE A 10 -12.09 -3.99 -9.79
CA ILE A 10 -10.82 -4.74 -9.88
C ILE A 10 -10.35 -5.17 -8.49
N LEU A 11 -10.37 -4.26 -7.51
CA LEU A 11 -9.95 -4.57 -6.15
C LEU A 11 -10.84 -5.63 -5.50
N ILE A 12 -12.16 -5.56 -5.70
CA ILE A 12 -13.12 -6.55 -5.19
C ILE A 12 -12.83 -7.93 -5.80
N ILE A 13 -12.66 -8.02 -7.12
CA ILE A 13 -12.39 -9.29 -7.81
C ILE A 13 -11.09 -9.90 -7.30
N VAL A 14 -10.00 -9.12 -7.23
CA VAL A 14 -8.70 -9.61 -6.73
C VAL A 14 -8.80 -10.03 -5.26
N SER A 15 -9.53 -9.29 -4.43
CA SER A 15 -9.73 -9.61 -3.02
C SER A 15 -10.54 -10.88 -2.84
N ALA A 16 -11.62 -11.06 -3.60
CA ALA A 16 -12.43 -12.27 -3.59
C ALA A 16 -11.60 -13.49 -3.98
N ILE A 17 -10.80 -13.39 -5.06
CA ILE A 17 -9.86 -14.45 -5.46
C ILE A 17 -8.88 -14.75 -4.32
N LYS A 18 -8.25 -13.73 -3.75
CA LYS A 18 -7.30 -13.90 -2.64
C LYS A 18 -7.94 -14.61 -1.45
N ILE A 19 -9.16 -14.24 -1.06
CA ILE A 19 -9.89 -14.89 0.04
C ILE A 19 -10.14 -16.37 -0.28
N ILE A 20 -10.55 -16.70 -1.51
CA ILE A 20 -10.73 -18.11 -1.94
C ILE A 20 -9.41 -18.89 -1.78
N PHE A 21 -8.28 -18.32 -2.23
CA PHE A 21 -6.98 -18.96 -2.03
C PHE A 21 -6.65 -19.18 -0.54
N LEU A 22 -6.95 -18.19 0.31
CA LEU A 22 -6.71 -18.31 1.75
C LEU A 22 -7.59 -19.37 2.41
N LEU A 23 -8.83 -19.54 1.97
CA LEU A 23 -9.76 -20.53 2.52
C LEU A 23 -9.46 -21.96 2.04
N VAL A 24 -9.10 -22.12 0.76
CA VAL A 24 -8.88 -23.45 0.17
C VAL A 24 -7.46 -23.96 0.42
N LYS A 25 -6.44 -23.12 0.23
CA LYS A 25 -5.03 -23.50 0.37
C LYS A 25 -4.16 -22.26 0.66
N PRO A 26 -4.00 -21.86 1.95
CA PRO A 26 -3.32 -20.62 2.33
C PRO A 26 -1.94 -20.41 1.69
N GLY A 27 -1.15 -21.49 1.57
CA GLY A 27 0.19 -21.44 0.95
C GLY A 27 0.20 -21.24 -0.57
N ALA A 28 -0.91 -21.48 -1.28
CA ALA A 28 -0.96 -21.36 -2.74
C ALA A 28 -0.84 -19.92 -3.21
N TRP A 29 -1.43 -18.96 -2.49
CA TRP A 29 -1.29 -17.54 -2.82
C TRP A 29 0.18 -17.09 -2.72
N PHE A 30 0.85 -17.45 -1.62
CA PHE A 30 2.26 -17.12 -1.41
C PHE A 30 3.18 -17.77 -2.45
N ASN A 31 2.90 -19.02 -2.83
CA ASN A 31 3.69 -19.73 -3.84
C ASN A 31 3.52 -19.20 -5.25
N THR A 32 2.37 -18.61 -5.57
CA THR A 32 2.04 -18.13 -6.92
C THR A 32 2.36 -16.65 -7.06
N VAL A 33 1.76 -15.82 -6.20
CA VAL A 33 1.85 -14.36 -6.26
C VAL A 33 2.95 -13.87 -5.33
N GLY A 34 3.06 -14.44 -4.13
CA GLY A 34 4.03 -14.00 -3.11
C GLY A 34 5.48 -14.02 -3.58
N LYS A 35 5.90 -15.01 -4.37
CA LYS A 35 7.27 -15.08 -4.93
C LYS A 35 7.63 -13.89 -5.82
N LEU A 36 6.67 -13.32 -6.54
CA LEU A 36 6.90 -12.13 -7.34
C LEU A 36 7.19 -10.91 -6.45
N TRP A 37 6.38 -10.75 -5.39
CA TRP A 37 6.50 -9.66 -4.43
C TRP A 37 7.72 -9.78 -3.51
N MET A 38 8.30 -10.97 -3.38
CA MET A 38 9.54 -11.17 -2.64
C MET A 38 10.79 -10.60 -3.33
N LYS A 39 10.73 -10.26 -4.62
CA LYS A 39 11.85 -9.64 -5.34
C LYS A 39 11.78 -8.12 -5.19
N PRO A 40 12.65 -7.47 -4.38
CA PRO A 40 12.45 -6.07 -3.99
C PRO A 40 12.41 -5.09 -5.17
N GLY A 41 13.28 -5.28 -6.17
CA GLY A 41 13.30 -4.43 -7.38
C GLY A 41 12.02 -4.57 -8.21
N VAL A 42 11.53 -5.79 -8.39
CA VAL A 42 10.29 -6.05 -9.14
C VAL A 42 9.09 -5.50 -8.38
N ALA A 43 8.98 -5.78 -7.09
CA ALA A 43 7.91 -5.26 -6.23
C ALA A 43 7.87 -3.73 -6.26
N THR A 44 9.03 -3.07 -6.19
CA THR A 44 9.14 -1.61 -6.24
C THR A 44 8.65 -1.05 -7.57
N VAL A 45 9.15 -1.58 -8.70
CA VAL A 45 8.75 -1.09 -10.03
C VAL A 45 7.25 -1.30 -10.26
N VAL A 46 6.74 -2.48 -9.94
CA VAL A 46 5.31 -2.79 -10.09
C VAL A 46 4.46 -1.88 -9.20
N ALA A 47 4.86 -1.66 -7.95
CA ALA A 47 4.15 -0.76 -7.03
C ALA A 47 4.15 0.70 -7.51
N LEU A 48 5.27 1.20 -8.03
CA LEU A 48 5.37 2.56 -8.56
C LEU A 48 4.48 2.74 -9.79
N VAL A 49 4.55 1.81 -10.75
CA VAL A 49 3.77 1.90 -11.99
C VAL A 49 2.28 1.79 -11.70
N LEU A 50 1.86 0.77 -10.94
CA LEU A 50 0.45 0.58 -10.61
C LEU A 50 -0.06 1.68 -9.69
N GLY A 51 0.71 2.09 -8.68
CA GLY A 51 0.34 3.18 -7.78
C GLY A 51 0.17 4.52 -8.50
N GLY A 52 1.11 4.87 -9.39
CA GLY A 52 1.01 6.07 -10.21
C GLY A 52 -0.17 6.02 -11.19
N LEU A 53 -0.42 4.86 -11.80
CA LEU A 53 -1.56 4.65 -12.70
C LEU A 53 -2.90 4.80 -11.96
N VAL A 54 -3.05 4.14 -10.81
CA VAL A 54 -4.25 4.23 -9.97
C VAL A 54 -4.45 5.67 -9.50
N LEU A 55 -3.40 6.35 -9.01
CA LEU A 55 -3.50 7.74 -8.58
C LEU A 55 -3.95 8.65 -9.74
N LYS A 56 -3.39 8.48 -10.94
CA LYS A 56 -3.80 9.25 -12.12
C LYS A 56 -5.29 9.08 -12.43
N TYR A 57 -5.80 7.86 -12.38
CA TYR A 57 -7.22 7.59 -12.64
C TYR A 57 -8.13 8.11 -11.53
N LEU A 58 -7.74 7.98 -10.26
CA LEU A 58 -8.51 8.52 -9.13
C LEU A 58 -8.60 10.05 -9.21
N LEU A 59 -7.54 10.73 -9.65
CA LEU A 59 -7.51 12.19 -9.77
C LEU A 59 -8.46 12.76 -10.85
N VAL A 60 -9.07 11.91 -11.67
CA VAL A 60 -10.13 12.33 -12.61
C VAL A 60 -11.42 12.69 -11.87
N GLU A 61 -11.71 12.01 -10.76
CA GLU A 61 -12.98 12.12 -10.03
C GLU A 61 -12.80 12.57 -8.57
N LEU A 62 -11.64 12.32 -7.98
CA LEU A 62 -11.33 12.59 -6.58
C LEU A 62 -10.19 13.58 -6.46
N THR A 63 -10.29 14.45 -5.47
CA THR A 63 -9.17 15.31 -5.06
C THR A 63 -8.13 14.52 -4.28
N ILE A 64 -6.88 14.99 -4.28
CA ILE A 64 -5.82 14.40 -3.45
C ILE A 64 -6.18 14.36 -1.96
N VAL A 65 -6.96 15.34 -1.49
CA VAL A 65 -7.45 15.43 -0.10
C VAL A 65 -8.40 14.25 0.20
N GLN A 66 -9.37 13.99 -0.68
CA GLN A 66 -10.29 12.85 -0.54
C GLN A 66 -9.55 11.51 -0.56
N ILE A 67 -8.57 11.35 -1.46
CA ILE A 67 -7.76 10.14 -1.55
C ILE A 67 -7.00 9.90 -0.23
N VAL A 68 -6.36 10.93 0.32
CA VAL A 68 -5.63 10.81 1.59
C VAL A 68 -6.55 10.57 2.78
N ALA A 69 -7.78 11.11 2.77
CA ALA A 69 -8.78 10.78 3.78
C ALA A 69 -9.16 9.28 3.76
N VAL A 70 -9.32 8.69 2.57
CA VAL A 70 -9.55 7.23 2.45
C VAL A 70 -8.32 6.43 2.90
N CYS A 71 -7.10 6.90 2.59
CA CYS A 71 -5.87 6.26 3.10
C CYS A 71 -5.83 6.27 4.64
N ALA A 72 -6.25 7.36 5.28
CA ALA A 72 -6.34 7.44 6.73
C ALA A 72 -7.34 6.42 7.28
N PHE A 73 -8.52 6.29 6.67
CA PHE A 73 -9.48 5.25 7.01
C PHE A 73 -8.90 3.83 6.85
N TYR A 74 -8.28 3.53 5.70
CA TYR A 74 -7.68 2.23 5.41
C TYR A 74 -6.53 1.88 6.37
N SER A 75 -5.75 2.88 6.82
CA SER A 75 -4.64 2.67 7.74
C SER A 75 -5.08 2.05 9.08
N MET A 76 -6.34 2.26 9.49
CA MET A 76 -6.90 1.64 10.69
C MET A 76 -7.08 0.13 10.52
N PHE A 77 -7.55 -0.33 9.35
CA PHE A 77 -7.64 -1.76 9.04
C PHE A 77 -6.26 -2.40 8.95
N PHE A 78 -5.28 -1.67 8.42
CA PHE A 78 -3.90 -2.14 8.39
C PHE A 78 -3.36 -2.41 9.80
N TRP A 79 -3.64 -1.53 10.76
CA TRP A 79 -3.28 -1.76 12.16
C TRP A 79 -3.98 -2.98 12.78
N ILE A 80 -5.28 -3.16 12.51
CA ILE A 80 -6.02 -4.35 12.96
C ILE A 80 -5.37 -5.62 12.40
N ALA A 81 -4.97 -5.61 11.13
CA ALA A 81 -4.33 -6.76 10.49
C ALA A 81 -2.94 -7.07 11.06
N LEU A 82 -2.20 -6.07 11.53
CA LEU A 82 -0.88 -6.24 12.15
C LEU A 82 -0.92 -6.55 13.64
N ALA A 83 -2.02 -6.26 14.33
CA ALA A 83 -2.12 -6.39 15.78
C ALA A 83 -1.71 -7.78 16.33
N PRO A 84 -2.05 -8.92 15.69
CA PRO A 84 -1.60 -10.24 16.14
C PRO A 84 -0.08 -10.43 16.10
N TYR A 85 0.63 -9.67 15.26
CA TYR A 85 2.08 -9.78 15.02
C TYR A 85 2.87 -8.64 15.69
N LYS A 86 2.30 -7.97 16.69
CA LYS A 86 2.88 -6.77 17.32
C LYS A 86 4.32 -6.96 17.83
N ASN A 87 4.63 -8.13 18.39
CA ASN A 87 5.96 -8.40 18.96
C ASN A 87 7.01 -8.58 17.85
N ASP A 88 6.67 -9.33 16.80
CA ASP A 88 7.54 -9.54 15.64
C ASP A 88 7.82 -8.21 14.94
N TRP A 89 6.78 -7.37 14.81
CA TRP A 89 6.90 -6.04 14.26
C TRP A 89 7.82 -5.15 15.12
N TYR A 90 7.60 -5.11 16.44
CA TYR A 90 8.43 -4.34 17.37
C TYR A 90 9.92 -4.75 17.31
N ASN A 91 10.18 -6.05 17.31
CA ASN A 91 11.55 -6.59 17.25
C ASN A 91 12.22 -6.28 15.92
N MET A 92 11.49 -6.41 14.80
CA MET A 92 11.97 -6.05 13.47
C MET A 92 12.35 -4.57 13.42
N VAL A 93 11.46 -3.67 13.85
CA VAL A 93 11.69 -2.22 13.83
C VAL A 93 12.87 -1.85 14.71
N THR A 94 12.95 -2.38 15.93
CA THR A 94 14.05 -2.09 16.87
C THR A 94 15.41 -2.51 16.31
N ARG A 95 15.49 -3.70 15.68
CA ARG A 95 16.71 -4.18 15.02
C ARG A 95 17.12 -3.28 13.85
N GLU A 96 16.15 -2.84 13.06
CA GLU A 96 16.44 -1.98 11.91
C GLU A 96 16.86 -0.56 12.38
N LEU A 97 16.25 -0.04 13.45
CA LEU A 97 16.63 1.24 14.06
C LEU A 97 18.07 1.22 14.59
N SER A 98 18.45 0.17 15.32
CA SER A 98 19.80 0.05 15.88
C SER A 98 20.88 -0.08 14.80
N SER A 99 20.53 -0.60 13.63
CA SER A 99 21.43 -0.66 12.47
C SER A 99 21.63 0.70 11.77
N GLY A 100 20.85 1.73 12.11
CA GLY A 100 20.89 3.07 11.50
C GLY A 100 20.43 3.13 10.02
N ASN A 101 20.10 2.00 9.41
CA ASN A 101 19.88 1.89 7.97
C ASN A 101 18.40 2.03 7.53
N ILE A 102 17.46 2.27 8.46
CA ILE A 102 16.03 2.41 8.12
C ILE A 102 15.77 3.48 7.07
N TRP A 103 16.40 4.64 7.22
CA TRP A 103 16.23 5.76 6.29
C TRP A 103 16.71 5.39 4.88
N LYS A 104 17.87 4.73 4.77
CA LYS A 104 18.43 4.28 3.49
C LYS A 104 17.60 3.18 2.84
N LYS A 105 16.91 2.34 3.61
CA LYS A 105 16.04 1.29 3.06
C LYS A 105 14.68 1.82 2.59
N ASN A 106 14.18 2.88 3.23
CA ASN A 106 12.82 3.39 3.00
C ASN A 106 12.77 4.76 2.30
N TRP A 107 13.91 5.35 1.94
CA TRP A 107 14.03 6.71 1.42
C TRP A 107 13.01 7.02 0.31
N LEU A 108 12.83 6.10 -0.64
CA LEU A 108 11.91 6.29 -1.76
C LEU A 108 10.45 6.42 -1.29
N SER A 109 10.01 5.52 -0.40
CA SER A 109 8.67 5.58 0.19
C SER A 109 8.49 6.86 1.00
N THR A 110 9.51 7.27 1.74
CA THR A 110 9.50 8.51 2.53
C THR A 110 9.36 9.74 1.64
N LEU A 111 10.14 9.83 0.55
CA LEU A 111 10.05 10.94 -0.40
C LEU A 111 8.68 11.03 -1.07
N LEU A 112 8.12 9.88 -1.49
CA LEU A 112 6.78 9.84 -2.07
C LEU A 112 5.72 10.31 -1.06
N TRP A 113 5.83 9.90 0.20
CA TRP A 113 4.92 10.35 1.24
C TRP A 113 5.04 11.85 1.50
N ILE A 114 6.25 12.40 1.57
CA ILE A 114 6.49 13.85 1.69
C ILE A 114 5.87 14.61 0.51
N ALA A 115 6.05 14.12 -0.72
CA ALA A 115 5.46 14.74 -1.90
C ALA A 115 3.92 14.80 -1.83
N ILE A 116 3.28 13.70 -1.39
CA ILE A 116 1.83 13.64 -1.18
C ILE A 116 1.40 14.61 -0.07
N MET A 117 2.11 14.65 1.06
CA MET A 117 1.80 15.56 2.18
C MET A 117 1.86 17.02 1.73
N VAL A 118 2.92 17.43 1.02
CA VAL A 118 3.05 18.79 0.51
C VAL A 118 1.92 19.12 -0.47
N TRP A 119 1.53 18.18 -1.33
CA TRP A 119 0.42 18.38 -2.27
C TRP A 119 -0.91 18.56 -1.55
N VAL A 120 -1.22 17.72 -0.56
CA VAL A 120 -2.44 17.85 0.26
C VAL A 120 -2.46 19.19 0.98
N LEU A 121 -1.37 19.57 1.64
CA LEU A 121 -1.28 20.86 2.34
C LEU A 121 -1.54 22.03 1.38
N LYS A 122 -0.93 22.00 0.18
CA LYS A 122 -1.21 22.99 -0.86
C LYS A 122 -2.66 23.03 -1.29
N LYS A 123 -3.40 21.91 -1.26
CA LYS A 123 -4.83 21.88 -1.63
C LYS A 123 -5.78 22.23 -0.49
N LEU A 124 -5.35 22.08 0.75
CA LEU A 124 -6.14 22.47 1.93
C LEU A 124 -6.06 23.98 2.19
N PHE A 125 -4.93 24.60 1.87
CA PHE A 125 -4.63 26.00 2.22
C PHE A 125 -4.50 26.94 1.01
N ALA A 126 -4.83 26.48 -0.21
CA ALA A 126 -4.88 27.32 -1.41
C ALA A 126 -6.29 27.48 -1.97
#